data_AF-A0A183VHE7-F1
#
_entry.id   AF-A0A183VHE7-F1
#
_cell.length_a   1.000
_cell.length_b   1.000
_cell.length_c   1.000
_cell.angle_alpha   90.00
_cell.angle_beta   90.00
_cell.angle_gamma   90.00
#
_symmetry.space_group_name_H-M   'P 1'
#
loop_
_entity.id
_entity.type
_entity.pdbx_description
1 polymer ?
#
loop_
_entity_poly.entity_id
_entity_poly.type
_entity_poly.pdbx_seq_one_letter_code
_entity_poly.pdbx_strand_id
1 'polypeptide(L)'
;MGLHLLRYTRTMQNGVIVVTIVTFTSRYNNLYAPSVDMTTCVPSVVNITTRVHSPVNITTRVPSPLNMTTRVPSPVNITTRVPSPVNITTRVPSPLNITTHVPSPVNITTRVPSPVNITTRVPSPVNITTRVPSPLNITTRVPSAVNITTRVHSPVNITTRVPSPLNITTCVPSPVNITTRVPSAVDIQLVCPHQSI
;
A
#
# COMPACT_ATOMS: atom_id res chain seq x y z
N MET A 1 3.00 11.43 -32.96
CA MET A 1 3.84 11.65 -31.75
C MET A 1 2.91 11.96 -30.58
N GLY A 2 2.65 11.01 -29.68
CA GLY A 2 1.85 11.28 -28.49
C GLY A 2 2.67 12.05 -27.47
N LEU A 3 2.20 13.24 -27.06
CA LEU A 3 2.87 14.04 -26.03
C LEU A 3 2.64 13.37 -24.66
N HIS A 4 3.68 12.79 -24.09
CA HIS A 4 3.71 12.37 -22.69
C HIS A 4 4.14 13.56 -21.84
N LEU A 5 3.19 14.29 -21.24
CA LEU A 5 3.53 15.37 -20.33
C LEU A 5 3.54 14.84 -18.89
N LEU A 6 4.74 14.60 -18.35
CA LEU A 6 4.96 14.42 -16.93
C LEU A 6 4.96 15.80 -16.26
N ARG A 7 3.87 16.16 -15.57
CA ARG A 7 3.88 17.33 -14.69
C ARG A 7 4.35 16.89 -13.31
N TYR A 8 5.60 17.22 -13.02
CA TYR A 8 6.18 17.18 -11.69
C TYR A 8 6.05 18.57 -11.07
N THR A 9 5.34 18.66 -9.96
CA THR A 9 5.28 19.90 -9.17
C THR A 9 5.82 19.61 -7.77
N ARG A 10 6.79 20.42 -7.37
CA ARG A 10 7.34 20.45 -6.02
C ARG A 10 6.98 21.79 -5.42
N THR A 11 6.18 21.79 -4.37
CA THR A 11 5.84 23.01 -3.63
C THR A 11 6.18 22.83 -2.15
N MET A 12 6.49 23.93 -1.48
CA MET A 12 6.61 23.99 -0.03
C MET A 12 5.31 24.53 0.53
N GLN A 13 4.59 23.74 1.32
CA GLN A 13 3.42 24.19 2.08
C GLN A 13 3.68 23.95 3.55
N ASN A 14 3.75 25.03 4.35
CA ASN A 14 3.95 24.96 5.80
C ASN A 14 5.16 24.08 6.22
N GLY A 15 6.27 24.15 5.49
CA GLY A 15 7.48 23.35 5.74
C GLY A 15 7.45 21.91 5.19
N VAL A 16 6.36 21.49 4.53
CA VAL A 16 6.20 20.18 3.90
C VAL A 16 6.48 20.27 2.41
N ILE A 17 7.28 19.34 1.87
CA ILE A 17 7.47 19.16 0.43
C ILE A 17 6.28 18.38 -0.10
N VAL A 18 5.46 19.04 -0.92
CA VAL A 18 4.39 18.38 -1.68
C VAL A 18 4.92 18.07 -3.07
N VAL A 19 5.04 16.78 -3.37
CA VAL A 19 5.38 16.24 -4.68
C VAL A 19 4.09 15.74 -5.32
N THR A 20 3.60 16.45 -6.33
CA THR A 20 2.45 15.99 -7.13
C THR A 20 2.94 15.61 -8.52
N ILE A 21 2.66 14.36 -8.90
CA ILE A 21 3.04 13.78 -10.18
C ILE A 21 1.77 13.41 -10.92
N VAL A 22 1.54 14.11 -12.03
CA VAL A 22 0.41 13.84 -12.94
C VAL A 22 0.96 13.58 -14.34
N THR A 23 0.61 12.43 -14.93
CA THR A 23 0.81 12.21 -16.37
C THR A 23 -0.53 12.27 -17.08
N PHE A 24 -0.58 13.04 -18.16
CA PHE A 24 -1.67 13.00 -19.13
C PHE A 24 -1.15 12.25 -20.36
N THR A 25 -1.75 11.10 -20.68
CA THR A 25 -1.59 10.47 -21.99
C THR A 25 -2.73 10.94 -22.89
N SER A 26 -2.39 11.44 -24.09
CA SER A 26 -3.35 11.86 -25.13
C SER A 26 -4.27 10.68 -25.53
N ARG A 27 -5.52 10.99 -25.93
CA ARG A 27 -6.59 10.05 -26.34
C ARG A 27 -6.30 9.22 -27.60
N TYR A 28 -5.04 9.02 -27.99
CA TYR A 28 -4.69 8.17 -29.11
C TYR A 28 -4.09 6.86 -28.61
N ASN A 29 -4.77 5.77 -28.99
CA ASN A 29 -4.37 4.37 -28.87
C ASN A 29 -2.85 4.21 -28.79
N ASN A 30 -2.37 3.68 -27.67
CA ASN A 30 -0.99 3.20 -27.63
C ASN A 30 -0.97 1.81 -26.99
N LEU A 31 -0.77 0.80 -27.84
CA LEU A 31 -0.47 -0.59 -27.50
C LEU A 31 0.88 -0.75 -26.75
N TYR A 32 1.52 0.37 -26.39
CA TYR A 32 2.79 0.45 -25.70
C TYR A 32 2.81 1.68 -24.78
N ALA A 33 2.09 1.64 -23.66
CA ALA A 33 2.24 2.66 -22.62
C ALA A 33 3.48 2.31 -21.76
N PRO A 34 4.60 3.06 -21.85
CA PRO A 34 5.79 2.76 -21.05
C PRO A 34 5.47 2.86 -19.55
N SER A 35 6.07 1.98 -18.76
CA SER A 35 6.01 2.07 -17.30
C SER A 35 6.65 3.37 -16.83
N VAL A 36 6.06 4.00 -15.81
CA VAL A 36 6.60 5.21 -15.19
C VAL A 36 7.32 4.81 -13.90
N ASP A 37 8.63 5.05 -13.88
CA ASP A 37 9.45 4.88 -12.70
C ASP A 37 9.61 6.21 -11.99
N MET A 38 9.24 6.25 -10.70
CA MET A 38 9.34 7.43 -9.85
C MET A 38 10.25 7.13 -8.68
N THR A 39 11.31 7.92 -8.53
CA THR A 39 12.19 7.88 -7.36
C THR A 39 12.14 9.22 -6.64
N THR A 40 11.84 9.21 -5.34
CA THR A 40 11.83 10.43 -4.51
C THR A 40 12.85 10.32 -3.39
N CYS A 41 13.77 11.28 -3.36
CA CYS A 41 14.83 11.45 -2.36
C CYS A 41 14.90 12.94 -1.97
N VAL A 42 14.22 13.33 -0.89
CA VAL A 42 14.19 14.72 -0.39
C VAL A 42 14.35 14.73 1.12
N PRO A 43 14.95 15.79 1.71
CA PRO A 43 15.36 15.79 3.12
C PRO A 43 14.27 16.20 4.13
N SER A 44 13.13 16.72 3.68
CA SER A 44 12.06 17.27 4.55
C SER A 44 10.79 16.42 4.47
N VAL A 45 9.80 16.64 5.35
CA VAL A 45 8.50 15.93 5.33
C VAL A 45 7.92 15.90 3.92
N VAL A 46 7.42 14.74 3.47
CA VAL A 46 7.00 14.56 2.08
C VAL A 46 5.56 14.09 1.97
N ASN A 47 4.79 14.81 1.16
CA ASN A 47 3.50 14.37 0.67
C ASN A 47 3.63 14.03 -0.82
N ILE A 48 3.51 12.76 -1.18
CA ILE A 48 3.56 12.29 -2.57
C ILE A 48 2.15 12.00 -3.04
N THR A 49 1.72 12.64 -4.12
CA THR A 49 0.46 12.32 -4.81
C THR A 49 0.74 11.90 -6.24
N THR A 50 0.33 10.68 -6.58
CA THR A 50 0.56 10.09 -7.90
C THR A 50 -0.76 9.86 -8.63
N ARG A 51 -0.89 10.43 -9.83
CA ARG A 51 -2.01 10.21 -10.77
C ARG A 51 -1.49 10.01 -12.19
N VAL A 52 -1.35 8.74 -12.58
CA VAL A 52 -0.74 8.33 -13.85
C VAL A 52 -1.67 7.33 -14.52
N HIS A 53 -1.73 7.31 -15.85
CA HIS A 53 -2.57 6.39 -16.65
C HIS A 53 -1.80 5.19 -17.26
N SER A 54 -0.59 4.91 -16.77
CA SER A 54 0.26 3.80 -17.22
C SER A 54 0.80 3.01 -16.02
N PRO A 55 1.34 1.80 -16.19
CA PRO A 55 1.93 1.05 -15.08
C PRO A 55 2.97 1.89 -14.34
N VAL A 56 3.04 1.76 -13.01
CA VAL A 56 3.89 2.62 -12.18
C VAL A 56 4.75 1.81 -11.22
N ASN A 57 6.04 2.17 -11.13
CA ASN A 57 6.89 1.81 -10.01
C ASN A 57 7.25 3.06 -9.20
N ILE A 58 6.91 3.08 -7.90
CA ILE A 58 7.24 4.17 -6.98
C ILE A 58 8.28 3.68 -5.99
N THR A 59 9.44 4.32 -5.96
CA THR A 59 10.48 4.12 -4.95
C THR A 59 10.65 5.39 -4.14
N THR A 60 10.58 5.29 -2.81
CA THR A 60 10.73 6.45 -1.93
C THR A 60 11.73 6.18 -0.83
N ARG A 61 12.72 7.07 -0.72
CA ARG A 61 13.80 7.06 0.26
C ARG A 61 13.98 8.47 0.83
N VAL A 62 13.29 8.74 1.93
CA VAL A 62 13.29 10.07 2.57
C VAL A 62 13.60 9.89 4.05
N PRO A 63 14.33 10.81 4.71
CA PRO A 63 14.63 10.70 6.14
C PRO A 63 13.46 11.11 7.03
N SER A 64 12.43 11.71 6.45
CA SER A 64 11.33 12.41 7.10
C SER A 64 10.00 11.65 6.94
N PRO A 65 9.00 11.98 7.79
CA PRO A 65 7.66 11.39 7.67
C PRO A 65 7.12 11.48 6.24
N LEU A 66 6.48 10.41 5.80
CA LEU A 66 5.98 10.25 4.44
C LEU A 66 4.46 10.02 4.45
N ASN A 67 3.74 10.84 3.71
CA ASN A 67 2.37 10.56 3.29
C ASN A 67 2.34 10.31 1.79
N MET A 68 1.84 9.16 1.37
CA MET A 68 1.74 8.79 -0.04
C MET A 68 0.29 8.49 -0.42
N THR A 69 -0.18 9.12 -1.49
CA THR A 69 -1.50 8.85 -2.10
C THR A 69 -1.34 8.48 -3.56
N THR A 70 -1.76 7.27 -3.93
CA THR A 70 -1.67 6.76 -5.30
C THR A 70 -3.04 6.46 -5.87
N ARG A 71 -3.36 7.06 -7.03
CA ARG A 71 -4.59 6.81 -7.80
C ARG A 71 -4.23 6.61 -9.27
N VAL A 72 -4.14 5.35 -9.67
CA VAL A 72 -3.60 4.92 -10.97
C VAL A 72 -4.55 3.84 -11.52
N PRO A 73 -4.98 3.86 -12.79
CA PRO A 73 -5.89 2.87 -13.37
C PRO A 73 -5.17 1.62 -13.93
N SER A 74 -3.91 1.44 -13.58
CA SER A 74 -2.94 0.49 -14.14
C SER A 74 -2.05 -0.09 -13.03
N PRO A 75 -1.35 -1.22 -13.27
CA PRO A 75 -0.59 -1.91 -12.23
C PRO A 75 0.37 -0.98 -11.47
N VAL A 76 0.47 -1.15 -10.16
CA VAL A 76 1.31 -0.31 -9.29
C VAL A 76 2.21 -1.17 -8.41
N ASN A 77 3.50 -0.82 -8.39
CA ASN A 77 4.47 -1.30 -7.42
C ASN A 77 4.96 -0.13 -6.56
N ILE A 78 4.91 -0.26 -5.23
CA ILE A 78 5.39 0.74 -4.28
C ILE A 78 6.47 0.12 -3.40
N THR A 79 7.64 0.76 -3.34
CA THR A 79 8.74 0.42 -2.43
C THR A 79 9.09 1.62 -1.57
N THR A 80 8.96 1.48 -0.26
CA THR A 80 9.22 2.55 0.71
C THR A 80 10.30 2.15 1.71
N ARG A 81 11.33 2.99 1.84
CA ARG A 81 12.40 2.86 2.84
C ARG A 81 12.63 4.20 3.52
N VAL A 82 12.03 4.38 4.69
CA VAL A 82 11.96 5.67 5.39
C VAL A 82 12.24 5.40 6.87
N PRO A 83 13.11 6.16 7.57
CA PRO A 83 13.43 5.94 8.98
C PRO A 83 12.40 6.56 9.95
N SER A 84 11.28 7.05 9.43
CA SER A 84 10.27 7.87 10.12
C SER A 84 8.85 7.51 9.63
N PRO A 85 7.79 7.95 10.32
CA PRO A 85 6.44 7.39 10.13
C PRO A 85 5.95 7.45 8.69
N VAL A 86 5.25 6.39 8.26
CA VAL A 86 4.77 6.24 6.88
C VAL A 86 3.26 6.01 6.86
N ASN A 87 2.56 6.82 6.07
CA ASN A 87 1.16 6.61 5.72
C ASN A 87 1.03 6.41 4.20
N ILE A 88 0.49 5.27 3.78
CA ILE A 88 0.27 4.94 2.36
C ILE A 88 -1.22 4.71 2.13
N THR A 89 -1.79 5.46 1.19
CA THR A 89 -3.17 5.29 0.72
C THR A 89 -3.17 4.99 -0.77
N THR A 90 -3.73 3.85 -1.18
CA THR A 90 -3.82 3.45 -2.58
C THR A 90 -5.25 3.14 -3.01
N ARG A 91 -5.62 3.64 -4.19
CA ARG A 91 -6.87 3.29 -4.87
C ARG A 91 -6.60 3.06 -6.35
N VAL A 92 -6.57 1.79 -6.72
CA VAL A 92 -6.12 1.31 -8.04
C VAL A 92 -7.09 0.22 -8.49
N PRO A 93 -7.61 0.20 -9.74
CA PRO A 93 -8.49 -0.84 -10.27
C PRO A 93 -7.75 -2.08 -10.84
N SER A 94 -6.45 -2.20 -10.56
CA SER A 94 -5.50 -3.15 -11.18
C SER A 94 -4.45 -3.59 -10.15
N PRO A 95 -3.66 -4.66 -10.44
CA PRO A 95 -2.80 -5.28 -9.45
C PRO A 95 -1.89 -4.30 -8.69
N LEU A 96 -1.76 -4.54 -7.39
CA LEU A 96 -1.00 -3.68 -6.48
C LEU A 96 -0.01 -4.50 -5.66
N ASN A 97 1.27 -4.09 -5.69
CA ASN A 97 2.29 -4.59 -4.79
C ASN A 97 2.83 -3.45 -3.93
N ILE A 98 2.86 -3.65 -2.61
CA ILE A 98 3.45 -2.70 -1.64
C ILE A 98 4.54 -3.42 -0.85
N THR A 99 5.74 -2.85 -0.83
CA THR A 99 6.86 -3.28 0.01
C THR A 99 7.31 -2.13 0.90
N THR A 100 7.30 -2.34 2.22
CA THR A 100 7.64 -1.32 3.22
C THR A 100 8.70 -1.84 4.18
N HIS A 101 9.78 -1.06 4.33
CA HIS A 101 10.88 -1.32 5.27
C HIS A 101 11.19 -0.03 6.03
N VAL A 102 10.67 0.07 7.25
CA VAL A 102 10.64 1.33 8.02
C VAL A 102 10.91 0.98 9.49
N PRO A 103 11.85 1.61 10.21
CA PRO A 103 12.05 1.46 11.65
C PRO A 103 11.04 2.24 12.53
N SER A 104 9.89 2.63 11.99
CA SER A 104 8.91 3.48 12.67
C SER A 104 7.47 3.18 12.21
N PRO A 105 6.42 3.71 12.86
CA PRO A 105 5.04 3.30 12.62
C PRO A 105 4.61 3.38 11.15
N VAL A 106 3.85 2.37 10.70
CA VAL A 106 3.36 2.29 9.33
C VAL A 106 1.84 2.11 9.32
N ASN A 107 1.15 2.96 8.56
CA ASN A 107 -0.26 2.80 8.23
C ASN A 107 -0.43 2.60 6.72
N ILE A 108 -1.08 1.51 6.32
CA ILE A 108 -1.38 1.20 4.91
C ILE A 108 -2.89 1.04 4.75
N THR A 109 -3.47 1.83 3.85
CA THR A 109 -4.89 1.72 3.45
C THR A 109 -4.98 1.44 1.96
N THR A 110 -5.60 0.33 1.58
CA THR A 110 -5.77 -0.06 0.17
C THR A 110 -7.23 -0.33 -0.19
N ARG A 111 -7.65 0.15 -1.36
CA ARG A 111 -8.94 -0.18 -1.97
C ARG A 111 -8.74 -0.53 -3.44
N VAL A 112 -8.79 -1.82 -3.75
CA VAL A 112 -8.37 -2.36 -5.04
C VAL A 112 -9.30 -3.53 -5.44
N PRO A 113 -9.93 -3.55 -6.62
CA PRO A 113 -10.78 -4.64 -7.12
C PRO A 113 -10.01 -5.78 -7.81
N SER A 114 -8.71 -5.88 -7.57
CA SER A 114 -7.77 -6.78 -8.25
C SER A 114 -6.66 -7.22 -7.28
N PRO A 115 -5.86 -8.25 -7.59
CA PRO A 115 -4.95 -8.86 -6.63
C PRO A 115 -4.02 -7.87 -5.92
N VAL A 116 -3.85 -8.07 -4.61
CA VAL A 116 -3.02 -7.21 -3.76
C VAL A 116 -2.00 -8.04 -3.00
N ASN A 117 -0.73 -7.62 -3.05
CA ASN A 117 0.34 -8.15 -2.20
C ASN A 117 0.92 -7.03 -1.34
N ILE A 118 0.96 -7.23 -0.03
CA ILE A 118 1.56 -6.29 0.93
C ILE A 118 2.65 -7.01 1.72
N THR A 119 3.86 -6.48 1.67
CA THR A 119 4.99 -6.93 2.50
C THR A 119 5.48 -5.79 3.38
N THR A 120 5.52 -6.03 4.69
CA THR A 120 5.95 -5.04 5.68
C THR A 120 6.96 -5.66 6.64
N ARG A 121 8.14 -5.03 6.78
CA ARG A 121 9.13 -5.41 7.80
C ARG A 121 9.56 -4.19 8.60
N VAL A 122 9.13 -4.13 9.86
CA VAL A 122 9.13 -2.90 10.65
C VAL A 122 9.29 -3.25 12.14
N PRO A 123 10.23 -2.67 12.91
CA PRO A 123 10.36 -2.87 14.36
C PRO A 123 9.37 -2.10 15.27
N SER A 124 8.26 -1.62 14.73
CA SER A 124 7.32 -0.71 15.41
C SER A 124 5.87 -1.00 14.97
N PRO A 125 4.85 -0.34 15.54
CA PRO A 125 3.46 -0.68 15.24
C PRO A 125 3.11 -0.58 13.75
N VAL A 126 2.27 -1.51 13.28
CA VAL A 126 1.78 -1.56 11.90
C VAL A 126 0.27 -1.70 11.88
N ASN A 127 -0.40 -0.82 11.13
CA ASN A 127 -1.82 -0.92 10.83
C ASN A 127 -2.03 -1.11 9.32
N ILE A 128 -2.76 -2.16 8.93
CA ILE A 128 -3.10 -2.46 7.55
C ILE A 128 -4.61 -2.56 7.43
N THR A 129 -5.21 -1.74 6.57
CA THR A 129 -6.63 -1.82 6.20
C THR A 129 -6.76 -2.07 4.72
N THR A 130 -7.43 -3.15 4.33
CA THR A 130 -7.64 -3.51 2.92
C THR A 130 -9.11 -3.78 2.61
N ARG A 131 -9.56 -3.32 1.43
CA ARG A 131 -10.87 -3.68 0.87
C ARG A 131 -10.71 -4.12 -0.57
N VAL A 132 -10.84 -5.42 -0.81
CA VAL A 132 -10.45 -6.06 -2.07
C VAL A 132 -11.39 -7.24 -2.40
N PRO A 133 -12.22 -7.23 -3.47
CA PRO A 133 -13.01 -8.40 -3.87
C PRO A 133 -12.21 -9.59 -4.44
N SER A 134 -10.91 -9.42 -4.70
CA SER A 134 -9.99 -10.40 -5.30
C SER A 134 -8.92 -10.90 -4.32
N PRO A 135 -8.04 -11.86 -4.70
CA PRO A 135 -7.05 -12.42 -3.77
C PRO A 135 -6.17 -11.37 -3.08
N LEU A 136 -5.89 -11.62 -1.80
CA LEU A 136 -5.07 -10.75 -0.96
C LEU A 136 -4.00 -11.57 -0.24
N ASN A 137 -2.74 -11.15 -0.39
CA ASN A 137 -1.63 -11.68 0.38
C ASN A 137 -1.01 -10.58 1.25
N ILE A 138 -0.90 -10.83 2.55
CA ILE A 138 -0.23 -9.93 3.51
C ILE A 138 0.88 -10.71 4.21
N THR A 139 2.10 -10.16 4.19
CA THR A 139 3.23 -10.67 4.96
C THR A 139 3.78 -9.58 5.85
N THR A 140 3.71 -9.77 7.18
CA THR A 140 4.25 -8.84 8.16
C THR A 140 5.31 -9.51 9.05
N ARG A 141 6.43 -8.82 9.26
CA ARG A 141 7.47 -9.24 10.21
C ARG A 141 7.81 -8.07 11.12
N VAL A 142 7.29 -8.10 12.34
CA VAL A 142 7.27 -6.94 13.23
C VAL A 142 7.49 -7.35 14.68
N PRO A 143 8.55 -6.90 15.39
CA PRO A 143 8.69 -7.08 16.83
C PRO A 143 7.74 -6.24 17.70
N SER A 144 6.61 -5.77 17.17
CA SER A 144 5.69 -4.82 17.79
C SER A 144 4.24 -5.07 17.35
N ALA A 145 3.29 -4.31 17.89
CA ALA A 145 1.86 -4.51 17.69
C ALA A 145 1.47 -4.46 16.20
N VAL A 146 0.60 -5.38 15.78
CA VAL A 146 0.08 -5.42 14.41
C VAL A 146 -1.43 -5.47 14.44
N ASN A 147 -2.07 -4.56 13.71
CA ASN A 147 -3.50 -4.59 13.43
C ASN A 147 -3.73 -4.76 11.92
N ILE A 148 -4.45 -5.82 11.55
CA ILE A 148 -4.82 -6.09 10.16
C ILE A 148 -6.35 -6.18 10.09
N THR A 149 -6.97 -5.27 9.34
CA THR A 149 -8.40 -5.30 9.01
C THR A 149 -8.59 -5.52 7.52
N THR A 150 -9.26 -6.59 7.13
CA THR A 150 -9.50 -6.90 5.71
C THR A 150 -10.99 -7.13 5.43
N ARG A 151 -11.46 -6.69 4.27
CA ARG A 151 -12.78 -7.04 3.72
C ARG A 151 -12.61 -7.57 2.31
N VAL A 152 -12.80 -8.87 2.12
CA VAL A 152 -12.44 -9.58 0.88
C VAL A 152 -13.51 -10.59 0.47
N HIS A 153 -13.77 -10.75 -0.82
CA HIS A 153 -14.70 -11.76 -1.36
C HIS A 153 -13.99 -12.96 -2.03
N SER A 154 -12.68 -13.04 -1.85
CA SER A 154 -11.76 -13.99 -2.48
C SER A 154 -10.75 -14.50 -1.44
N PRO A 155 -9.96 -15.53 -1.76
CA PRO A 155 -8.99 -16.09 -0.81
C PRO A 155 -8.05 -15.05 -0.20
N VAL A 156 -7.81 -15.18 1.10
CA VAL A 156 -6.91 -14.31 1.87
C VAL A 156 -5.81 -15.15 2.51
N ASN A 157 -4.55 -14.77 2.26
CA ASN A 157 -3.40 -15.32 2.96
C ASN A 157 -2.72 -14.24 3.81
N ILE A 158 -2.62 -14.46 5.11
CA ILE A 158 -1.93 -13.56 6.05
C ILE A 158 -0.83 -14.35 6.76
N THR A 159 0.41 -13.94 6.56
CA THR A 159 1.56 -14.46 7.31
C THR A 159 2.11 -13.37 8.22
N THR A 160 2.09 -13.60 9.53
CA THR A 160 2.66 -12.65 10.50
C THR A 160 3.69 -13.33 11.40
N ARG A 161 4.81 -12.64 11.67
CA ARG A 161 5.77 -13.04 12.70
C ARG A 161 5.99 -11.90 13.67
N VAL A 162 5.42 -12.01 14.88
CA VAL A 162 5.43 -10.96 15.90
C VAL A 162 5.60 -11.52 17.32
N PRO A 163 6.40 -10.92 18.23
CA PRO A 163 6.54 -11.30 19.63
C PRO A 163 5.53 -10.62 20.56
N SER A 164 4.61 -9.84 20.00
CA SER A 164 3.76 -8.83 20.66
C SER A 164 2.32 -8.93 20.15
N PRO A 165 1.35 -8.18 20.73
CA PRO A 165 -0.06 -8.33 20.41
C PRO A 165 -0.37 -8.25 18.91
N LEU A 166 -1.18 -9.20 18.44
CA LEU A 166 -1.62 -9.31 17.06
C LEU A 166 -3.15 -9.31 17.01
N ASN A 167 -3.72 -8.33 16.32
CA ASN A 167 -5.16 -8.24 16.07
C ASN A 167 -5.41 -8.39 14.57
N ILE A 168 -6.17 -9.41 14.18
CA ILE A 168 -6.57 -9.65 12.78
C ILE A 168 -8.10 -9.74 12.73
N THR A 169 -8.71 -8.81 12.01
CA THR A 169 -10.14 -8.87 11.66
C THR A 169 -10.28 -9.08 10.16
N THR A 170 -10.87 -10.19 9.74
CA THR A 170 -11.17 -10.41 8.32
C THR A 170 -12.66 -10.64 8.12
N CYS A 171 -13.26 -9.91 7.17
CA CYS A 171 -14.64 -10.15 6.74
C CYS A 171 -14.66 -10.78 5.36
N VAL A 172 -14.92 -12.09 5.29
CA VAL A 172 -14.88 -12.83 4.01
C VAL A 172 -15.90 -13.98 3.95
N PRO A 173 -16.46 -14.28 2.76
CA PRO A 173 -17.23 -15.50 2.50
C PRO A 173 -16.36 -16.68 1.97
N SER A 174 -15.07 -16.45 1.76
CA SER A 174 -14.13 -17.34 1.06
C SER A 174 -13.00 -17.83 1.99
N PRO A 175 -12.18 -18.82 1.57
CA PRO A 175 -11.12 -19.36 2.43
C PRO A 175 -10.12 -18.32 2.94
N VAL A 176 -9.75 -18.46 4.22
CA VAL A 176 -8.71 -17.66 4.87
C VAL A 176 -7.61 -18.57 5.38
N ASN A 177 -6.37 -18.30 5.01
CA ASN A 177 -5.19 -18.90 5.61
C ASN A 177 -4.44 -17.84 6.43
N ILE A 178 -4.39 -18.03 7.75
CA ILE A 178 -3.63 -17.19 8.67
C ILE A 178 -2.53 -18.04 9.31
N THR A 179 -1.28 -17.68 9.05
CA THR A 179 -0.10 -18.28 9.67
C THR A 179 0.55 -17.26 10.59
N THR A 180 0.52 -17.50 11.89
CA THR A 180 1.09 -16.61 12.90
C THR A 180 2.19 -17.31 13.69
N ARG A 181 3.36 -16.69 13.81
CA ARG A 181 4.39 -17.13 14.76
C ARG A 181 4.55 -16.11 15.87
N VAL A 182 3.95 -16.41 17.02
CA VAL A 182 3.79 -15.51 18.16
C VAL A 182 3.98 -16.25 19.50
N PRO A 183 4.69 -15.66 20.48
CA PRO A 183 4.82 -16.17 21.84
C PRO A 183 3.80 -15.54 22.82
N SER A 184 2.97 -14.61 22.37
CA SER A 184 2.10 -13.75 23.19
C SER A 184 0.68 -13.64 22.59
N ALA A 185 -0.16 -12.76 23.15
CA ALA A 185 -1.60 -12.69 22.87
C ALA A 185 -1.93 -12.44 21.39
N VAL A 186 -2.91 -13.21 20.89
CA VAL A 186 -3.44 -13.14 19.52
C VAL A 186 -4.95 -13.03 19.58
N ASP A 187 -5.50 -12.06 18.87
CA ASP A 187 -6.92 -11.93 18.60
C ASP A 187 -7.16 -12.05 17.09
N ILE A 188 -7.91 -13.08 16.68
CA ILE A 188 -8.29 -13.31 15.29
C ILE A 188 -9.81 -13.41 15.22
N GLN A 189 -10.43 -12.41 14.59
CA GLN A 189 -11.85 -12.37 14.33
C GLN A 189 -12.11 -12.60 12.83
N LEU A 190 -12.73 -13.74 12.51
CA LEU A 190 -13.23 -14.05 11.18
C LEU A 190 -14.74 -13.78 11.16
N VAL A 191 -15.16 -12.77 10.39
CA VAL A 191 -16.56 -12.39 10.23
C VAL A 191 -17.03 -12.88 8.87
N CYS A 192 -17.79 -13.98 8.85
CA CYS A 192 -18.47 -14.40 7.63
C CYS A 192 -19.70 -13.50 7.43
N PRO A 193 -19.78 -12.65 6.39
CA PRO A 193 -21.05 -12.02 6.07
C PRO A 193 -22.03 -13.13 5.70
N HIS A 194 -23.11 -13.30 6.49
CA HIS A 194 -24.23 -14.14 6.09
C HIS A 194 -24.66 -13.71 4.69
N GLN A 195 -24.66 -14.64 3.74
CA GLN A 195 -25.39 -14.49 2.49
C GLN A 195 -26.86 -14.26 2.87
N SER A 196 -27.33 -13.02 2.79
CA SER A 196 -28.76 -12.82 2.55
C SER A 196 -29.00 -13.19 1.10
N ILE A 197 -29.81 -14.24 0.93
CA ILE A 197 -30.33 -14.79 -0.32
C ILE A 197 -31.02 -13.69 -1.13
#